data_AF-A0A1G5STY7-F1
#
_entry.id   AF-A0A1G5STY7-F1
#
_cell.length_a   1.000
_cell.length_b   1.000
_cell.length_c   1.000
_cell.angle_alpha   90.00
_cell.angle_beta   90.00
_cell.angle_gamma   90.00
#
_symmetry.space_group_name_H-M   'P 1'
#
loop_
_entity.id
_entity.type
_entity.pdbx_description
1 polymer ?
#
loop_
_entity_poly.entity_id
_entity_poly.type
_entity_poly.pdbx_seq_one_letter_code
_entity_poly.pdbx_strand_id
1 'polypeptide(L)'
;METRVADCPLGAKCEEVKTEDRKPILYRCPWYVQILGVDTNTGRESGAWGCAIAWLPTLMINTANESRKGVAATESFRNEMVKQGAQTQQVLRVAAQSANRKPDIKPLEQADVCE
;
A
#
# COMPACT_ATOMS: atom_id res chain seq x y z
N MET A 1 24.47 32.40 -14.38
CA MET A 1 23.81 31.97 -15.64
C MET A 1 22.43 32.59 -15.64
N GLU A 2 22.10 33.34 -16.67
CA GLU A 2 20.78 33.98 -16.77
C GLU A 2 19.74 32.91 -17.12
N THR A 3 18.61 32.88 -16.41
CA THR A 3 17.52 31.94 -16.65
C THR A 3 16.32 32.67 -17.23
N ARG A 4 15.79 32.17 -18.35
CA ARG A 4 14.62 32.72 -19.05
C ARG A 4 13.51 31.67 -19.13
N VAL A 5 12.27 32.13 -19.17
CA VAL A 5 11.10 31.25 -19.30
C VAL A 5 10.92 30.88 -20.77
N ALA A 6 10.77 29.58 -21.04
CA ALA A 6 10.45 29.04 -22.37
C ALA A 6 9.02 28.51 -22.42
N ASP A 7 8.46 28.47 -23.64
CA ASP A 7 7.22 27.75 -23.91
C ASP A 7 7.41 26.24 -23.73
N CYS A 8 6.41 25.56 -23.14
CA CYS A 8 6.40 24.10 -22.93
C CYS A 8 5.35 23.39 -23.83
N PRO A 9 5.50 23.32 -25.16
CA PRO A 9 4.67 22.42 -25.94
C PRO A 9 5.03 20.95 -25.63
N LEU A 10 4.07 20.04 -25.77
CA LEU A 10 4.29 18.61 -25.63
C LEU A 10 5.44 18.16 -26.56
N GLY A 11 6.56 17.69 -25.99
CA GLY A 11 7.76 17.30 -26.73
C GLY A 11 8.91 18.31 -26.71
N ALA A 12 8.76 19.49 -26.09
CA ALA A 12 9.86 20.43 -25.89
C ALA A 12 10.83 19.96 -24.79
N LYS A 13 12.09 20.41 -24.89
CA LYS A 13 13.10 20.22 -23.84
C LYS A 13 12.75 21.15 -22.66
N CYS A 14 12.62 20.59 -21.46
CA CYS A 14 12.35 21.37 -20.26
C CYS A 14 13.51 22.29 -19.83
N GLU A 15 14.74 21.96 -20.24
CA GLU A 15 15.93 22.79 -20.05
C GLU A 15 16.75 22.82 -21.35
N GLU A 16 17.08 24.01 -21.82
CA GLU A 16 17.88 24.22 -23.04
C GLU A 16 18.85 25.38 -22.86
N VAL A 17 20.10 25.21 -23.29
CA VAL A 17 21.09 26.29 -23.32
C VAL A 17 21.10 26.90 -24.71
N LYS A 18 20.79 28.20 -24.82
CA LYS A 18 20.91 28.97 -26.06
C LYS A 18 21.97 30.03 -25.90
N THR A 19 22.68 30.34 -26.98
CA THR A 19 23.66 31.43 -26.99
C THR A 19 23.00 32.67 -27.59
N GLU A 20 22.84 33.71 -26.77
CA GLU A 20 22.34 35.02 -27.18
C GLU A 20 23.42 36.05 -26.81
N ASP A 21 23.77 36.95 -27.73
CA ASP A 21 24.80 37.98 -27.51
C ASP A 21 26.15 37.45 -26.97
N ARG A 22 26.61 36.29 -27.49
CA ARG A 22 27.83 35.57 -27.04
C ARG A 22 27.81 35.12 -25.58
N LYS A 23 26.65 35.12 -24.93
CA LYS A 23 26.45 34.62 -23.56
C LYS A 23 25.56 33.37 -23.57
N PRO A 24 25.86 32.34 -22.76
CA PRO A 24 24.98 31.20 -22.59
C PRO A 24 23.81 31.56 -21.65
N ILE A 25 22.59 31.48 -22.16
CA ILE A 25 21.34 31.67 -21.42
C ILE A 25 20.65 30.32 -21.27
N LEU A 26 20.18 30.03 -20.05
CA LEU A 26 19.42 28.83 -19.75
C LEU A 26 17.92 29.10 -19.90
N TYR A 27 17.28 28.41 -20.82
CA TYR A 27 15.84 28.47 -20.99
C TYR A 27 15.22 27.32 -20.21
N ARG A 28 14.40 27.66 -19.22
CA ARG A 28 13.63 26.69 -18.43
C ARG A 28 12.15 26.88 -18.67
N CYS A 29 11.49 25.78 -18.96
CA CYS A 29 10.07 25.75 -19.17
C CYS A 29 9.36 25.54 -17.80
N PRO A 30 8.15 26.07 -17.57
CA PRO A 30 7.40 25.88 -16.31
C PRO A 30 7.21 24.43 -15.82
N TRP A 31 7.34 23.42 -16.68
CA TRP A 31 7.33 22.01 -16.26
C TRP A 31 8.62 21.55 -15.59
N TYR A 32 9.66 22.37 -15.57
CA TYR A 32 10.86 22.09 -14.81
C TYR A 32 10.60 22.34 -13.33
N VAL A 33 10.30 21.25 -12.61
CA VAL A 33 9.86 21.29 -11.21
C VAL A 33 10.80 20.45 -10.34
N GLN A 34 10.86 20.78 -9.07
CA GLN A 34 11.49 19.94 -8.07
C GLN A 34 10.46 18.96 -7.52
N ILE A 35 10.80 17.68 -7.52
CA ILE A 35 10.02 16.67 -6.82
C ILE A 35 10.73 16.33 -5.52
N LEU A 36 9.99 16.51 -4.43
CA LEU A 36 10.40 16.10 -3.09
C LEU A 36 9.65 14.83 -2.72
N GLY A 37 10.37 13.84 -2.23
CA GLY A 37 9.78 12.59 -1.77
C GLY A 37 10.83 11.68 -1.16
N VAL A 38 10.38 10.59 -0.56
CA VAL A 38 11.27 9.57 0.01
C VAL A 38 11.35 8.41 -0.96
N ASP A 39 12.57 8.01 -1.33
CA ASP A 39 12.78 6.80 -2.14
C ASP A 39 12.41 5.58 -1.30
N THR A 40 11.42 4.81 -1.76
CA THR A 40 10.91 3.64 -1.04
C THR A 40 11.93 2.51 -0.91
N ASN A 41 12.96 2.47 -1.76
CA ASN A 41 13.97 1.42 -1.73
C ASN A 41 15.09 1.72 -0.72
N THR A 42 15.49 2.99 -0.62
CA THR A 42 16.62 3.42 0.23
C THR A 42 16.20 4.12 1.51
N GLY A 43 14.95 4.58 1.59
CA GLY A 43 14.42 5.38 2.70
C GLY A 43 15.00 6.80 2.80
N ARG A 44 15.78 7.24 1.80
CA ARG A 44 16.40 8.56 1.78
C ARG A 44 15.46 9.59 1.17
N GLU A 45 15.51 10.80 1.71
CA GLU A 45 14.89 11.95 1.06
C GLU A 45 15.56 12.22 -0.29
N SER A 46 14.74 12.31 -1.32
CA SER A 46 15.11 12.62 -2.69
C SER A 46 14.47 13.95 -3.08
N GLY A 47 15.30 14.88 -3.55
CA GLY A 47 14.88 16.21 -3.95
C GLY A 47 15.47 16.57 -5.31
N ALA A 48 14.96 15.95 -6.36
CA ALA A 48 15.52 16.06 -7.70
C ALA A 48 14.71 17.01 -8.59
N TRP A 49 15.43 17.88 -9.31
CA TRP A 49 14.86 18.73 -10.33
C TRP A 49 14.72 17.97 -11.65
N GLY A 50 13.63 18.19 -12.36
CA GLY A 50 13.46 17.61 -13.68
C GLY A 50 12.17 18.05 -14.35
N CYS A 51 11.99 17.56 -15.57
CA CYS A 51 10.77 17.80 -16.34
C CYS A 51 9.60 17.00 -15.75
N ALA A 52 8.45 17.63 -15.52
CA ALA A 52 7.27 16.96 -14.96
C ALA A 52 6.85 15.70 -15.75
N ILE A 53 6.96 15.72 -17.08
CA ILE A 53 6.67 14.56 -17.93
C ILE A 53 7.73 13.45 -17.78
N ALA A 54 9.00 13.81 -17.58
CA ALA A 54 10.04 12.81 -17.36
C ALA A 54 9.83 12.10 -16.01
N TRP A 55 9.20 12.77 -15.04
CA TRP A 55 8.85 12.18 -13.76
C TRP A 55 7.61 11.29 -13.79
N LEU A 56 6.75 11.42 -14.82
CA LEU A 56 5.48 10.68 -14.88
C LEU A 56 5.66 9.17 -14.70
N PRO A 57 6.54 8.48 -15.45
CA PRO A 57 6.70 7.03 -15.31
C PRO A 57 7.10 6.62 -13.90
N THR A 58 8.05 7.34 -13.29
CA THR A 58 8.53 7.05 -11.92
C THR A 58 7.42 7.25 -10.88
N LEU A 59 6.67 8.35 -10.97
CA LEU A 59 5.55 8.61 -10.06
C LEU A 59 4.41 7.61 -10.26
N MET A 60 4.10 7.23 -11.49
CA MET A 60 3.08 6.22 -11.79
C MET A 60 3.46 4.84 -11.22
N ILE A 61 4.74 4.46 -11.29
CA ILE A 61 5.23 3.22 -10.64
C ILE A 61 5.01 3.30 -9.12
N ASN A 62 5.30 4.45 -8.49
CA ASN A 62 5.06 4.63 -7.06
C ASN A 62 3.56 4.49 -6.71
N THR A 63 2.67 5.15 -7.47
CA THR A 63 1.21 5.02 -7.29
C THR A 63 0.74 3.56 -7.46
N ALA A 64 1.29 2.83 -8.43
CA ALA A 64 0.97 1.42 -8.63
C ALA A 64 1.47 0.55 -7.47
N ASN A 65 2.66 0.83 -6.93
CA ASN A 65 3.19 0.11 -5.76
C ASN A 65 2.34 0.36 -4.52
N GLU A 66 1.91 1.59 -4.27
CA GLU A 66 1.03 1.90 -3.14
C GLU A 66 -0.33 1.20 -3.28
N SER A 67 -0.88 1.16 -4.49
CA SER A 67 -2.11 0.41 -4.78
C SER A 67 -1.96 -1.09 -4.49
N ARG A 68 -0.82 -1.71 -4.86
CA ARG A 68 -0.53 -3.13 -4.58
C ARG A 68 -0.46 -3.42 -3.08
N LYS A 69 0.10 -2.51 -2.27
CA LYS A 69 0.12 -2.64 -0.80
C LYS A 69 -1.30 -2.70 -0.23
N GLY A 70 -2.20 -1.83 -0.71
CA GLY A 70 -3.61 -1.84 -0.30
C GLY A 70 -4.34 -3.15 -0.66
N VAL A 71 -4.07 -3.69 -1.86
CA VAL A 71 -4.61 -4.99 -2.27
C VAL A 71 -4.09 -6.11 -1.37
N ALA A 72 -2.79 -6.14 -1.09
CA ALA A 72 -2.18 -7.15 -0.22
C ALA A 72 -2.77 -7.12 1.21
N ALA A 73 -3.03 -5.92 1.76
CA ALA A 73 -3.68 -5.78 3.06
C ALA A 73 -5.14 -6.28 3.06
N THR A 74 -5.87 -6.06 1.96
CA THR A 74 -7.23 -6.55 1.82
C THR A 74 -7.27 -8.08 1.68
N GLU A 75 -6.31 -8.64 0.94
CA GLU A 75 -6.15 -10.08 0.80
C GLU A 75 -5.81 -10.75 2.15
N SER A 76 -4.88 -10.17 2.93
CA SER A 76 -4.54 -10.71 4.25
C SER A 76 -5.72 -10.65 5.22
N PHE A 77 -6.49 -9.55 5.20
CA PHE A 77 -7.73 -9.44 5.95
C PHE A 77 -8.74 -10.52 5.55
N ARG A 78 -8.94 -10.75 4.25
CA ARG A 78 -9.80 -11.82 3.75
C ARG A 78 -9.36 -13.20 4.26
N ASN A 79 -8.06 -13.48 4.24
CA ASN A 79 -7.51 -14.76 4.71
C ASN A 79 -7.76 -14.97 6.20
N GLU A 80 -7.56 -13.94 7.02
CA GLU A 80 -7.81 -14.03 8.47
C GLU A 80 -9.31 -14.19 8.77
N MET A 81 -10.19 -13.50 8.02
CA MET A 81 -11.64 -13.67 8.16
C MET A 81 -12.10 -15.09 7.82
N VAL A 82 -11.53 -15.73 6.79
CA VAL A 82 -11.83 -17.12 6.45
C VAL A 82 -11.37 -18.06 7.57
N LYS A 83 -10.18 -17.83 8.14
CA LYS A 83 -9.66 -18.62 9.25
C LYS A 83 -10.52 -18.48 10.51
N GLN A 84 -10.91 -17.26 10.86
CA GLN A 84 -11.81 -17.01 11.99
C GLN A 84 -13.19 -17.65 11.75
N GLY A 85 -13.74 -17.53 10.54
CA GLY A 85 -14.99 -18.19 10.17
C GLY A 85 -14.93 -19.71 10.34
N ALA A 86 -13.83 -20.34 9.90
CA ALA A 86 -13.61 -21.79 10.07
C ALA A 86 -13.52 -22.19 11.56
N GLN A 87 -12.82 -21.39 12.37
CA GLN A 87 -12.73 -21.60 13.82
C GLN A 87 -14.09 -21.46 14.51
N THR A 88 -14.87 -20.42 14.17
CA THR A 88 -16.23 -20.23 14.70
C THR A 88 -17.13 -21.40 14.34
N GLN A 89 -17.08 -21.88 13.09
CA GLN A 89 -17.85 -23.06 12.67
C GLN A 89 -17.45 -24.32 13.44
N GLN A 90 -16.15 -24.52 13.69
CA GLN A 90 -15.66 -25.66 14.46
C GLN A 90 -16.18 -25.61 15.91
N VAL A 91 -16.09 -24.46 16.57
CA VAL A 91 -16.63 -24.27 17.93
C VAL A 91 -18.13 -24.52 17.96
N LEU A 92 -18.88 -23.99 16.99
CA LEU A 92 -20.33 -24.17 16.91
C LEU A 92 -20.72 -25.64 16.72
N ARG A 93 -19.96 -26.40 15.90
CA ARG A 93 -20.16 -27.85 15.72
C ARG A 93 -19.90 -28.62 17.02
N VAL A 94 -18.83 -28.29 17.74
CA VAL A 94 -18.51 -28.93 19.04
C VAL A 94 -19.60 -28.63 20.06
N ALA A 95 -20.08 -27.37 20.13
CA ALA A 95 -21.18 -26.99 21.00
C ALA A 95 -22.47 -27.75 20.66
N ALA A 96 -22.80 -27.88 19.38
CA ALA A 96 -23.97 -28.64 18.93
C ALA A 96 -23.86 -30.14 19.25
N GLN A 97 -22.69 -30.75 19.09
CA GLN A 97 -22.44 -32.15 19.48
C GLN A 97 -22.54 -32.35 21.00
N SER A 98 -22.02 -31.40 21.78
CA SER A 98 -22.09 -31.43 23.24
C SER A 98 -23.53 -31.31 23.74
N ALA A 99 -24.35 -30.48 23.10
CA ALA A 99 -25.77 -30.34 23.42
C ALA A 99 -26.58 -31.61 23.11
N ASN A 100 -26.16 -32.40 22.12
CA ASN A 100 -26.85 -33.64 21.73
C ASN A 100 -26.34 -34.89 22.48
N ARG A 101 -25.31 -34.74 23.33
CA ARG A 101 -24.81 -35.82 24.17
C ARG A 101 -25.78 -36.03 25.33
N LYS A 102 -26.56 -37.12 25.29
CA LYS A 102 -27.36 -37.58 26.43
C LYS A 102 -26.45 -37.67 27.66
N PRO A 103 -26.78 -37.03 28.79
CA PRO A 103 -25.94 -37.11 29.97
C PRO A 103 -26.00 -38.55 30.48
N ASP A 104 -24.85 -39.22 30.52
CA ASP A 104 -24.70 -40.58 31.05
C ASP A 104 -24.70 -40.48 32.58
N ILE A 105 -25.85 -40.10 33.14
CA ILE A 105 -26.07 -40.04 34.59
C ILE A 105 -26.50 -41.45 34.96
N LYS A 106 -25.55 -42.27 35.39
CA LYS A 106 -25.89 -43.44 36.20
C LYS A 106 -26.55 -42.92 37.48
N PRO A 107 -27.78 -43.35 37.82
CA PRO A 107 -28.35 -43.02 39.11
C PRO A 107 -27.38 -43.56 40.17
N LEU A 108 -26.84 -42.69 41.01
CA LEU A 108 -26.18 -43.13 42.23
C LEU A 108 -27.29 -43.76 43.07
N GLU A 109 -27.29 -45.09 43.17
CA GLU A 109 -28.19 -45.82 44.04
C GLU A 109 -28.05 -45.29 45.46
N GLN A 110 -29.15 -44.75 45.95
CA GLN A 110 -29.30 -44.18 47.27
C GLN A 110 -29.52 -45.33 48.25
N ALA A 111 -28.48 -46.14 48.47
CA ALA A 111 -28.58 -47.35 49.27
C ALA A 111 -27.45 -47.53 50.31
N ASP A 112 -26.52 -46.58 50.47
CA ASP A 112 -25.35 -46.76 51.36
C ASP A 112 -25.20 -45.66 52.44
N VAL A 113 -26.30 -45.05 52.88
CA VAL A 113 -26.30 -44.17 54.05
C VAL A 113 -27.41 -44.60 55.01
N CYS A 114 -27.28 -45.80 55.56
CA CYS A 114 -27.86 -46.21 56.84
C CYS A 114 -27.24 -47.56 57.24
N GLU A 115 -26.04 -47.55 57.82
CA GLU A 115 -25.71 -48.29 59.07
C GLU A 115 -24.48 -47.69 59.75
#